data_AF-A0A1H6HAF9-F1
#
_entry.id   AF-A0A1H6HAF9-F1
#
_cell.length_a   1.000
_cell.length_b   1.000
_cell.length_c   1.000
_cell.angle_alpha   90.00
_cell.angle_beta   90.00
_cell.angle_gamma   90.00
#
_symmetry.space_group_name_H-M   'P 1'
#
loop_
_entity.id
_entity.type
_entity.pdbx_description
1 polymer ?
#
loop_
_entity_poly.entity_id
_entity_poly.type
_entity_poly.pdbx_seq_one_letter_code
_entity_poly.pdbx_strand_id
1 'polypeptide(L)'
;MSDIIVTKPTEKALVTRHNNLIEARYRLTLQEQRILLWLFSEIGPEDKDFKRYRVRIADLAKFIGISDGGGRLYREIAEVTGRLRKREIDLEDIGRNVTTQATWIASAEYHWNEGLVEICLAPALMPYLLDLKKNFTTVALKYAIGMKSTYAIRIYELLKQYAGIGSRLVSLAELR
;
A
#
# COMPACT_ATOMS: atom_id res chain seq x y z
N MET A 1 -1.34 -23.32 -3.02
CA MET A 1 -0.07 -22.58 -3.04
C MET A 1 -0.39 -21.21 -3.62
N SER A 2 -0.18 -20.13 -2.87
CA SER A 2 -0.37 -18.77 -3.39
C SER A 2 0.61 -18.49 -4.53
N ASP A 3 0.11 -17.97 -5.65
CA ASP A 3 0.89 -17.71 -6.86
C ASP A 3 1.99 -16.67 -6.60
N ILE A 4 3.12 -16.82 -7.29
CA ILE A 4 4.22 -15.84 -7.28
C ILE A 4 4.12 -15.00 -8.55
N ILE A 5 4.03 -13.69 -8.38
CA ILE A 5 4.10 -12.72 -9.49
C ILE A 5 5.47 -12.07 -9.47
N VAL A 6 6.21 -12.20 -10.57
CA VAL A 6 7.38 -11.36 -10.83
C VAL A 6 6.90 -10.05 -11.42
N THR A 7 7.16 -8.94 -10.74
CA THR A 7 6.69 -7.61 -11.15
C THR A 7 7.78 -6.55 -11.00
N LYS A 8 7.60 -5.45 -11.72
CA LYS A 8 8.40 -4.24 -11.64
C LYS A 8 7.47 -3.05 -11.35
N PRO A 9 7.74 -2.27 -10.29
CA PRO A 9 6.92 -1.12 -9.94
C PRO A 9 6.79 -0.15 -11.11
N THR A 10 5.54 0.19 -11.47
CA THR A 10 5.25 1.05 -12.62
C THR A 10 4.35 2.20 -12.20
N GLU A 11 4.78 3.44 -12.46
CA GLU A 11 4.04 4.65 -12.01
C GLU A 11 2.68 4.84 -12.69
N LYS A 12 2.47 4.26 -13.88
CA LYS A 12 1.23 4.42 -14.66
C LYS A 12 0.06 3.55 -14.17
N ALA A 13 0.25 2.78 -13.10
CA ALA A 13 -0.77 1.89 -12.58
C ALA A 13 -1.91 2.64 -11.86
N LEU A 14 -3.04 1.95 -11.71
CA LEU A 14 -4.18 2.39 -10.91
C LEU A 14 -4.15 1.64 -9.58
N VAL A 15 -4.57 2.30 -8.51
CA VAL A 15 -4.72 1.70 -7.20
C VAL A 15 -6.18 1.81 -6.80
N THR A 16 -6.82 0.67 -6.55
CA THR A 16 -8.23 0.60 -6.13
C THR A 16 -8.32 -0.01 -4.74
N ARG A 17 -9.02 0.67 -3.82
CA ARG A 17 -9.21 0.19 -2.44
C ARG A 17 -10.57 0.62 -1.89
N HIS A 18 -11.08 -0.11 -0.92
CA HIS A 18 -12.29 0.25 -0.20
C HIS A 18 -12.10 1.57 0.59
N ASN A 19 -13.16 2.36 0.67
CA ASN A 19 -13.13 3.68 1.31
C ASN A 19 -12.78 3.60 2.80
N ASN A 20 -13.21 2.57 3.53
CA ASN A 20 -12.81 2.38 4.94
C ASN A 20 -11.29 2.29 5.09
N LEU A 21 -10.57 1.69 4.13
CA LEU A 21 -9.11 1.60 4.18
C LEU A 21 -8.45 2.95 3.86
N ILE A 22 -9.12 3.79 3.06
CA ILE A 22 -8.71 5.17 2.81
C ILE A 22 -8.98 6.04 4.03
N GLU A 23 -10.06 5.81 4.77
CA GLU A 23 -10.38 6.63 5.95
C GLU A 23 -9.70 6.13 7.23
N ALA A 24 -9.16 4.91 7.24
CA ALA A 24 -8.46 4.33 8.36
C ALA A 24 -7.34 5.23 8.90
N ARG A 25 -7.18 5.23 10.22
CA ARG A 25 -6.15 5.97 10.93
C ARG A 25 -4.90 5.13 11.03
N TYR A 26 -3.82 5.59 10.40
CA TYR A 26 -2.52 4.92 10.46
C TYR A 26 -1.39 5.91 10.23
N ARG A 27 -0.18 5.52 10.64
CA ARG A 27 1.05 6.30 10.42
C ARG A 27 2.07 5.46 9.68
N LEU A 28 2.35 5.86 8.45
CA LEU A 28 3.38 5.29 7.61
C LEU A 28 4.37 6.37 7.21
N THR A 29 5.62 5.99 7.03
CA THR A 29 6.64 6.80 6.35
C THR A 29 6.33 6.90 4.86
N LEU A 30 6.95 7.86 4.17
CA LEU A 30 6.76 8.02 2.73
C LEU A 30 7.16 6.75 1.97
N GLN A 31 8.28 6.12 2.33
CA GLN A 31 8.74 4.90 1.70
C GLN A 31 7.77 3.73 1.94
N GLU A 32 7.32 3.55 3.19
CA GLU A 32 6.31 2.53 3.55
C GLU A 32 5.02 2.71 2.73
N GLN A 33 4.51 3.94 2.63
CA GLN A 33 3.30 4.25 1.87
C GLN A 33 3.48 3.98 0.36
N ARG A 34 4.65 4.28 -0.20
CA ARG A 34 4.97 3.97 -1.60
C ARG A 34 5.02 2.47 -1.88
N ILE A 35 5.58 1.67 -0.96
CA ILE A 35 5.55 0.19 -1.08
C ILE A 35 4.10 -0.31 -1.13
N LEU A 36 3.24 0.14 -0.20
CA LEU A 36 1.84 -0.28 -0.19
C LEU A 36 1.09 0.13 -1.44
N LEU A 37 1.27 1.38 -1.87
CA LEU A 37 0.68 1.89 -3.10
C LEU A 37 1.06 1.05 -4.32
N TRP A 38 2.32 0.62 -4.41
CA TRP A 38 2.75 -0.32 -5.43
C TRP A 38 2.07 -1.68 -5.27
N LEU A 39 2.12 -2.31 -4.09
CA LEU A 39 1.48 -3.62 -3.86
C LEU A 39 -0.01 -3.61 -4.25
N PHE A 40 -0.74 -2.56 -3.88
CA PHE A 40 -2.16 -2.43 -4.23
C PHE A 40 -2.40 -2.22 -5.72
N SER A 41 -1.41 -1.69 -6.45
CA SER A 41 -1.50 -1.52 -7.91
C SER A 41 -1.28 -2.83 -8.67
N GLU A 42 -0.68 -3.83 -8.02
CA GLU A 42 -0.46 -5.16 -8.59
C GLU A 42 -1.67 -6.09 -8.38
N ILE A 43 -2.68 -5.65 -7.62
CA ILE A 43 -3.91 -6.40 -7.38
C ILE A 43 -4.81 -6.25 -8.61
N GLY A 44 -5.11 -7.37 -9.26
CA GLY A 44 -6.07 -7.41 -10.36
C GLY A 44 -7.52 -7.32 -9.87
N PRO A 45 -8.45 -6.81 -10.69
CA PRO A 45 -9.87 -6.74 -10.34
C PRO A 45 -10.51 -8.12 -10.11
N GLU A 46 -9.98 -9.16 -10.76
CA GLU A 46 -10.47 -10.54 -10.68
C GLU A 46 -9.69 -11.40 -9.67
N ASP A 47 -8.74 -10.81 -8.94
CA ASP A 47 -7.94 -11.54 -7.97
C ASP A 47 -8.82 -11.98 -6.78
N LYS A 48 -8.79 -13.28 -6.47
CA LYS A 48 -9.55 -13.89 -5.37
C LYS A 48 -8.73 -14.09 -4.11
N ASP A 49 -7.41 -13.96 -4.22
CA ASP A 49 -6.46 -14.15 -3.13
C ASP A 49 -5.25 -13.24 -3.37
N PHE A 50 -4.54 -12.89 -2.30
CA PHE A 50 -3.27 -12.19 -2.42
C PHE A 50 -2.19 -13.15 -2.91
N LYS A 51 -1.40 -12.64 -3.84
CA LYS A 51 -0.26 -13.34 -4.41
C LYS A 51 1.01 -12.90 -3.69
N ARG A 52 2.12 -13.58 -3.96
CA ARG A 52 3.44 -13.15 -3.52
C ARG A 52 4.03 -12.24 -4.59
N TYR A 53 4.30 -10.99 -4.23
CA TYR A 53 4.83 -9.99 -5.16
C TYR A 53 6.35 -9.99 -5.10
N ARG A 54 6.98 -10.59 -6.11
CA ARG A 54 8.42 -10.71 -6.26
C ARG A 54 8.96 -9.56 -7.11
N VAL A 55 9.92 -8.82 -6.58
CA VAL A 55 10.51 -7.63 -7.24
C VAL A 55 12.03 -7.57 -7.01
N ARG A 56 12.76 -7.00 -7.96
CA ARG A 56 14.19 -6.69 -7.76
C ARG A 56 14.34 -5.57 -6.73
N ILE A 57 15.20 -5.79 -5.75
CA ILE A 57 15.47 -4.85 -4.66
C ILE A 57 15.88 -3.48 -5.22
N ALA A 58 16.69 -3.46 -6.29
CA ALA A 58 17.09 -2.24 -6.97
C ALA A 58 15.93 -1.47 -7.62
N ASP A 59 14.98 -2.18 -8.25
CA ASP A 59 13.81 -1.54 -8.86
C ASP A 59 12.87 -0.98 -7.78
N LEU A 60 12.65 -1.74 -6.69
CA LEU A 60 11.84 -1.28 -5.56
C LEU A 60 12.46 -0.05 -4.89
N ALA A 61 13.77 -0.07 -4.64
CA ALA A 61 14.47 1.04 -4.02
C ALA A 61 14.39 2.32 -4.84
N LYS A 62 14.64 2.22 -6.15
CA LYS A 62 14.47 3.34 -7.07
C LYS A 62 13.05 3.89 -7.01
N PHE A 63 12.04 3.01 -7.05
CA PHE A 63 10.63 3.40 -7.02
C PHE A 63 10.23 4.14 -5.73
N ILE A 64 10.72 3.69 -4.57
CA ILE A 64 10.38 4.33 -3.29
C ILE A 64 11.28 5.54 -2.97
N GLY A 65 12.25 5.85 -3.83
CA GLY A 65 13.13 7.01 -3.72
C GLY A 65 14.34 6.80 -2.81
N ILE A 66 14.81 5.56 -2.66
CA ILE A 66 16.09 5.24 -2.01
C ILE A 66 17.19 5.29 -3.07
N SER A 67 18.25 6.04 -2.77
CA SER A 67 19.40 6.23 -3.68
C SER A 67 20.50 5.20 -3.37
N ASP A 68 21.20 4.71 -4.39
CA ASP A 68 22.25 3.70 -4.24
C ASP A 68 23.61 4.30 -3.80
N GLY A 69 23.60 5.07 -2.71
CA GLY A 69 24.75 5.83 -2.21
C GLY A 69 25.76 5.01 -1.42
N GLY A 70 26.11 3.79 -1.85
CA GLY A 70 27.21 3.01 -1.26
C GLY A 70 26.84 1.61 -0.74
N GLY A 71 26.07 0.82 -1.50
CA GLY A 71 25.85 -0.60 -1.21
C GLY A 71 24.94 -0.90 -0.01
N ARG A 72 24.32 0.12 0.60
CA ARG A 72 23.38 -0.02 1.74
C ARG A 72 21.94 -0.29 1.32
N LEU A 73 21.66 -0.25 0.01
CA LEU A 73 20.34 -0.43 -0.59
C LEU A 73 19.54 -1.60 -0.02
N TYR A 74 20.18 -2.77 0.07
CA TYR A 74 19.59 -4.01 0.55
C TYR A 74 19.16 -3.92 2.01
N ARG A 75 20.03 -3.31 2.84
CA ARG A 75 19.75 -3.09 4.26
C ARG A 75 18.61 -2.09 4.44
N GLU A 76 18.63 -0.98 3.71
CA GLU A 76 17.59 0.04 3.81
C GLU A 76 16.23 -0.51 3.40
N ILE A 77 16.16 -1.34 2.34
CA ILE A 77 14.92 -2.02 1.95
C ILE A 77 14.43 -2.98 3.04
N ALA A 78 15.34 -3.77 3.64
CA ALA A 78 15.01 -4.65 4.76
C ALA A 78 14.51 -3.89 6.00
N GLU A 79 15.06 -2.71 6.26
CA GLU A 79 14.61 -1.84 7.35
C GLU A 79 13.23 -1.23 7.07
N VAL A 80 12.97 -0.79 5.83
CA VAL A 80 11.66 -0.23 5.45
C VAL A 80 10.57 -1.29 5.52
N THR A 81 10.76 -2.47 4.91
CA THR A 81 9.77 -3.56 4.98
C THR A 81 9.64 -4.13 6.39
N GLY A 82 10.75 -4.22 7.14
CA GLY A 82 10.76 -4.68 8.52
C GLY A 82 9.97 -3.75 9.45
N ARG A 83 10.02 -2.43 9.22
CA ARG A 83 9.14 -1.47 9.89
C ARG A 83 7.70 -1.60 9.41
N LEU A 84 7.46 -1.68 8.09
CA LEU A 84 6.12 -1.84 7.51
C LEU A 84 5.38 -3.06 8.08
N ARG A 85 6.07 -4.19 8.26
CA ARG A 85 5.51 -5.41 8.87
C ARG A 85 5.06 -5.21 10.32
N LYS A 86 5.69 -4.29 11.04
CA LYS A 86 5.36 -3.93 12.44
C LYS A 86 4.34 -2.79 12.53
N ARG A 87 3.90 -2.23 11.40
CA ARG A 87 2.85 -1.21 11.38
C ARG A 87 1.50 -1.88 11.55
N GLU A 88 0.79 -1.47 12.58
CA GLU A 88 -0.57 -1.91 12.83
C GLU A 88 -1.57 -1.01 12.10
N ILE A 89 -2.71 -1.60 11.76
CA ILE A 89 -3.89 -0.92 11.27
C ILE A 89 -5.11 -1.55 11.94
N ASP A 90 -6.01 -0.69 12.42
CA ASP A 90 -7.32 -1.08 12.89
C ASP A 90 -8.30 -1.05 11.72
N LEU A 91 -8.88 -2.22 11.41
CA LEU A 91 -9.85 -2.42 10.34
C LEU A 91 -11.24 -2.48 10.97
N GLU A 92 -12.01 -1.42 10.80
CA GLU A 92 -13.35 -1.29 11.36
C GLU A 92 -14.43 -1.83 10.40
N ASP A 93 -15.17 -2.83 10.87
CA ASP A 93 -16.41 -3.30 10.27
C ASP A 93 -17.59 -2.66 11.01
N ILE A 94 -18.08 -1.54 10.47
CA ILE A 94 -19.19 -0.76 11.02
C ILE A 94 -20.47 -1.60 11.09
N GLY A 95 -20.70 -2.46 10.10
CA GLY A 95 -21.93 -3.27 10.04
C GLY A 95 -22.00 -4.33 11.12
N ARG A 96 -20.84 -4.87 11.52
CA ARG A 96 -20.72 -5.89 12.57
C ARG A 96 -20.33 -5.32 13.94
N ASN A 97 -19.98 -4.04 14.01
CA ASN A 97 -19.40 -3.41 15.20
C ASN A 97 -18.17 -4.16 15.74
N VAL A 98 -17.27 -4.54 14.82
CA VAL A 98 -16.04 -5.30 15.13
C VAL A 98 -14.83 -4.55 14.60
N THR A 99 -13.80 -4.45 15.43
CA THR A 99 -12.48 -3.94 15.03
C THR A 99 -11.49 -5.09 14.95
N THR A 100 -10.83 -5.23 13.81
CA THR A 100 -9.74 -6.20 13.63
C THR A 100 -8.42 -5.46 13.61
N GLN A 101 -7.54 -5.78 14.57
CA GLN A 101 -6.18 -5.28 14.56
C GLN A 101 -5.34 -6.15 13.63
N ALA A 102 -4.73 -5.53 12.63
CA ALA A 102 -3.98 -6.22 11.59
C ALA A 102 -2.64 -5.53 11.32
N THR A 103 -1.79 -6.19 10.54
CA THR A 103 -0.61 -5.58 9.92
C THR A 103 -0.86 -5.35 8.43
N TRP A 104 0.02 -4.60 7.78
CA TRP A 104 -0.08 -4.35 6.35
C TRP A 104 0.47 -5.49 5.48
N ILE A 105 1.62 -6.04 5.88
CA ILE A 105 2.28 -7.14 5.17
C ILE A 105 2.47 -8.32 6.10
N ALA A 106 2.14 -9.52 5.63
CA ALA A 106 2.35 -10.76 6.37
C ALA A 106 3.85 -11.12 6.40
N SER A 107 4.53 -10.97 5.27
CA SER A 107 5.94 -11.34 5.13
C SER A 107 6.67 -10.51 4.09
N ALA A 108 7.99 -10.44 4.26
CA ALA A 108 8.95 -9.98 3.28
C ALA A 108 10.12 -11.00 3.28
N GLU A 109 10.22 -11.80 2.23
CA GLU A 109 11.22 -12.85 2.06
C GLU A 109 12.31 -12.39 1.09
N TYR A 110 13.58 -12.59 1.46
CA TYR A 110 14.72 -12.04 0.74
C TYR A 110 15.55 -13.14 0.09
N HIS A 111 15.67 -13.08 -1.24
CA HIS A 111 16.54 -13.95 -2.03
C HIS A 111 17.82 -13.18 -2.35
N TRP A 112 18.73 -13.08 -1.37
CA TRP A 112 19.90 -12.19 -1.43
C TRP A 112 20.81 -12.45 -2.62
N ASN A 113 21.03 -13.72 -2.96
CA ASN A 113 21.86 -14.13 -4.10
C ASN A 113 21.29 -13.68 -5.45
N GLU A 114 19.97 -13.53 -5.54
CA GLU A 114 19.25 -13.12 -6.76
C GLU A 114 18.92 -11.62 -6.77
N GLY A 115 19.09 -10.93 -5.65
CA GLY A 115 18.72 -9.53 -5.49
C GLY A 115 17.21 -9.28 -5.52
N LEU A 116 16.42 -10.25 -5.06
CA LEU A 116 14.96 -10.21 -5.08
C LEU A 116 14.38 -10.15 -3.67
N VAL A 117 13.22 -9.51 -3.56
CA VAL A 117 12.36 -9.56 -2.36
C VAL A 117 10.95 -9.99 -2.78
N GLU A 118 10.36 -10.88 -1.99
CA GLU A 118 8.98 -11.31 -2.13
C GLU A 118 8.16 -10.77 -0.97
N ILE A 119 7.11 -10.01 -1.28
CA ILE A 119 6.26 -9.38 -0.27
C ILE A 119 4.85 -9.95 -0.37
N CYS A 120 4.25 -10.28 0.78
CA CYS A 120 2.89 -10.77 0.86
C CYS A 120 2.05 -9.82 1.73
N LEU A 121 0.89 -9.39 1.22
CA LEU A 121 -0.07 -8.59 1.98
C LEU A 121 -0.72 -9.42 3.09
N ALA A 122 -1.11 -8.75 4.18
CA ALA A 122 -1.79 -9.43 5.27
C ALA A 122 -3.22 -9.87 4.85
N PRO A 123 -3.64 -11.13 5.07
CA PRO A 123 -4.96 -11.62 4.66
C PRO A 123 -6.14 -10.82 5.19
N ALA A 124 -5.99 -10.19 6.36
CA ALA A 124 -7.00 -9.31 6.94
C ALA A 124 -7.39 -8.12 6.03
N LEU A 125 -6.53 -7.73 5.08
CA LEU A 125 -6.80 -6.66 4.13
C LEU A 125 -7.66 -7.09 2.93
N MET A 126 -7.88 -8.41 2.71
CA MET A 126 -8.61 -8.92 1.54
C MET A 126 -9.98 -8.26 1.35
N PRO A 127 -10.84 -8.12 2.39
CA PRO A 127 -12.16 -7.51 2.22
C PRO A 127 -12.12 -6.04 1.76
N TYR A 128 -10.97 -5.40 1.89
CA TYR A 128 -10.76 -3.98 1.58
C TYR A 128 -10.01 -3.75 0.25
N LEU A 129 -9.55 -4.83 -0.39
CA LEU A 129 -8.69 -4.76 -1.58
C LEU A 129 -9.16 -5.69 -2.72
N LEU A 130 -9.87 -6.78 -2.42
CA LEU A 130 -10.36 -7.76 -3.40
C LEU A 130 -11.88 -7.71 -3.54
N ASP A 131 -12.40 -8.13 -4.70
CA ASP A 131 -13.84 -8.19 -5.03
C ASP A 131 -14.63 -6.93 -4.65
N LEU A 132 -14.04 -5.74 -4.88
CA LEU A 132 -14.61 -4.46 -4.50
C LEU A 132 -15.76 -4.07 -5.44
N LYS A 133 -17.01 -4.30 -5.01
CA LYS A 133 -18.21 -4.00 -5.82
C LYS A 133 -18.77 -2.60 -5.61
N LYS A 134 -18.61 -2.04 -4.41
CA LYS A 134 -19.15 -0.73 -3.99
C LYS A 134 -18.18 -0.07 -3.00
N ASN A 135 -18.35 1.24 -2.79
CA ASN A 135 -17.61 2.01 -1.78
C ASN A 135 -16.08 1.90 -1.91
N PHE A 136 -15.58 1.96 -3.13
CA PHE A 136 -14.14 1.97 -3.40
C PHE A 136 -13.75 3.25 -4.12
N THR A 137 -12.46 3.58 -4.04
CA THR A 137 -11.86 4.69 -4.76
C THR A 137 -10.69 4.18 -5.57
N THR A 138 -10.61 4.63 -6.81
CA THR A 138 -9.48 4.38 -7.69
C THR A 138 -8.66 5.65 -7.88
N VAL A 139 -7.35 5.55 -7.65
CA VAL A 139 -6.41 6.66 -7.82
C VAL A 139 -5.29 6.28 -8.78
N ALA A 140 -4.82 7.26 -9.56
CA ALA A 140 -3.65 7.06 -10.41
C ALA A 140 -2.36 7.14 -9.58
N LEU A 141 -1.55 6.08 -9.63
CA LEU A 141 -0.35 5.90 -8.80
C LEU A 141 0.69 6.98 -9.04
N LYS A 142 0.88 7.42 -10.30
CA LYS A 142 1.83 8.46 -10.69
C LYS A 142 1.73 9.74 -9.87
N TYR A 143 0.51 10.15 -9.50
CA TYR A 143 0.32 11.37 -8.72
C TYR A 143 0.69 11.16 -7.26
N ALA A 144 0.37 10.01 -6.68
CA ALA A 144 0.72 9.69 -5.30
C ALA A 144 2.23 9.52 -5.12
N ILE A 145 2.91 8.80 -6.03
CA ILE A 145 4.35 8.55 -5.94
C ILE A 145 5.18 9.83 -6.08
N GLY A 146 4.75 10.77 -6.94
CA GLY A 146 5.43 12.05 -7.16
C GLY A 146 5.42 12.99 -5.95
N MET A 147 4.57 12.74 -4.95
CA MET A 147 4.48 13.57 -3.75
C MET A 147 5.60 13.26 -2.74
N LYS A 148 6.06 14.29 -2.03
CA LYS A 148 7.10 14.19 -1.00
C LYS A 148 6.55 14.14 0.44
N SER A 149 5.23 14.30 0.59
CA SER A 149 4.56 14.34 1.90
C SER A 149 3.52 13.23 1.97
N THR A 150 3.57 12.44 3.04
CA THR A 150 2.56 11.41 3.33
C THR A 150 1.17 12.03 3.46
N TYR A 151 1.07 13.21 4.09
CA TYR A 151 -0.17 13.97 4.18
C TYR A 151 -0.71 14.40 2.81
N ALA A 152 0.16 14.80 1.88
CA ALA A 152 -0.28 15.17 0.54
C ALA A 152 -0.90 13.97 -0.19
N ILE A 153 -0.31 12.78 -0.03
CA ILE A 153 -0.85 11.53 -0.60
C ILE A 153 -2.22 11.22 0.03
N ARG A 154 -2.33 11.31 1.36
CA ARG A 154 -3.60 11.07 2.09
C ARG A 154 -4.70 12.04 1.63
N ILE A 155 -4.39 13.33 1.53
CA ILE A 155 -5.33 14.35 1.03
C ILE A 155 -5.74 14.04 -0.40
N TYR A 156 -4.81 13.66 -1.27
CA TYR A 156 -5.13 13.27 -2.64
C TYR A 156 -6.09 12.07 -2.71
N GLU A 157 -5.86 11.03 -1.91
CA GLU A 157 -6.76 9.87 -1.82
C GLU A 157 -8.16 10.28 -1.33
N LEU A 158 -8.22 11.09 -0.27
CA LEU A 158 -9.49 11.62 0.26
C LEU A 158 -10.23 12.47 -0.78
N LEU A 159 -9.54 13.38 -1.47
CA LEU A 159 -10.16 14.20 -2.50
C LEU A 159 -10.69 13.34 -3.66
N LYS A 160 -9.99 12.26 -4.01
CA LYS A 160 -10.44 11.33 -5.06
C LYS A 160 -11.67 10.53 -4.66
N GLN A 161 -11.79 10.13 -3.39
CA GLN A 161 -12.98 9.45 -2.87
C GLN A 161 -14.26 10.28 -3.07
N TYR A 162 -14.16 11.61 -2.96
CA TYR A 162 -15.28 12.53 -3.07
C TYR A 162 -15.32 13.30 -4.39
N ALA A 163 -14.57 12.86 -5.42
CA ALA A 163 -14.48 13.59 -6.68
C ALA A 163 -15.84 13.84 -7.35
N GLY A 164 -16.81 12.92 -7.18
CA GLY A 164 -18.17 13.07 -7.69
C GLY A 164 -19.08 13.98 -6.85
N ILE A 165 -18.75 14.22 -5.58
CA ILE A 165 -19.53 15.05 -4.64
C ILE A 165 -19.07 16.51 -4.70
N GLY A 166 -17.83 16.76 -5.15
CA GLY A 166 -17.27 18.09 -5.42
C GLY A 166 -16.66 18.76 -4.19
N SER A 167 -17.30 18.69 -3.01
CA SER A 167 -16.75 19.23 -1.76
C SER A 167 -17.11 18.38 -0.53
N ARG A 168 -16.28 18.43 0.51
CA ARG A 168 -16.49 17.77 1.81
C ARG A 168 -16.03 18.69 2.93
N LEU A 169 -16.81 18.78 3.99
CA LEU A 169 -16.41 19.42 5.24
C LEU A 169 -15.96 18.32 6.21
N VAL A 170 -14.75 18.47 6.76
CA VAL A 170 -14.15 17.52 7.71
C VAL A 170 -13.59 18.31 8.88
N SER A 171 -13.76 17.81 10.09
CA SER A 171 -13.16 18.44 11.26
C SER A 171 -11.64 18.20 11.30
N LEU A 172 -10.89 19.14 11.87
CA LEU A 172 -9.44 18.96 12.04
C LEU A 172 -9.10 17.74 12.93
N ALA A 173 -10.00 17.34 13.82
CA ALA A 173 -9.83 16.17 14.67
C ALA A 173 -9.94 14.86 13.87
N GLU A 174 -10.81 14.81 12.86
CA GLU A 174 -10.93 13.66 11.96
C GLU A 174 -9.77 13.57 10.95
N LEU A 175 -9.14 14.70 10.63
CA LEU A 175 -8.03 14.79 9.68
C LEU A 175 -6.65 14.50 10.30
N ARG A 176 -6.55 14.42 11.64
CA ARG A 176 -5.30 14.32 12.41
C ARG A 176 -4.88 12.88 12.74
#